data_AF-A0A3R7IPC7-F1
#
_entry.id   AF-A0A3R7IPC7-F1
#
_cell.length_a   1.000
_cell.length_b   1.000
_cell.length_c   1.000
_cell.angle_alpha   90.00
_cell.angle_beta   90.00
_cell.angle_gamma   90.00
#
_symmetry.space_group_name_H-M   'P 1'
#
loop_
_entity.id
_entity.type
_entity.pdbx_description
1 polymer ?
#
loop_
_entity_poly.entity_id
_entity_poly.type
_entity_poly.pdbx_seq_one_letter_code
_entity_poly.pdbx_strand_id
1 'polypeptide(L)' 'MSLKNQPLARFYTRINDRDFLGITVWQGKTDPTAEIIVAQVRRRSGDEWETIGRLALYRTRDGSYTKLPDRR' A
#
# COMPACT_ATOMS: atom_id res chain seq x y z
N MET A 1 -5.29 -23.16 -6.83
CA MET A 1 -5.85 -22.25 -5.80
C MET A 1 -4.85 -21.13 -5.57
N SER A 2 -5.16 -19.90 -5.97
CA SER A 2 -4.27 -18.76 -5.73
C SER A 2 -4.33 -18.42 -4.25
N LEU A 3 -3.26 -18.71 -3.49
CA LEU A 3 -3.04 -18.11 -2.18
C LEU A 3 -3.08 -16.61 -2.41
N LYS A 4 -4.22 -15.96 -2.11
CA LYS A 4 -4.30 -14.51 -2.09
C LYS A 4 -3.24 -14.06 -1.08
N ASN A 5 -2.09 -13.60 -1.56
CA ASN A 5 -1.01 -13.07 -0.73
C ASN A 5 -1.66 -12.11 0.26
N GLN A 6 -1.73 -12.51 1.54
CA GLN A 6 -2.24 -11.64 2.58
C GLN A 6 -1.16 -10.57 2.84
N PRO A 7 -1.56 -9.35 3.21
CA PRO A 7 -0.57 -8.35 3.60
C PRO A 7 0.16 -8.84 4.85
N LEU A 8 1.47 -8.57 4.90
CA LEU A 8 2.31 -8.81 6.09
C LEU A 8 1.87 -7.90 7.25
N ALA A 9 1.48 -6.67 6.92
CA ALA A 9 0.97 -5.71 7.88
C ALA A 9 0.02 -4.73 7.21
N ARG A 10 -0.91 -4.18 8.00
CA ARG A 10 -1.92 -3.26 7.51
C ARG A 10 -2.34 -2.30 8.62
N PHE A 11 -2.25 -1.01 8.34
CA PHE A 11 -2.57 0.07 9.27
C PHE A 11 -3.46 1.08 8.57
N TYR A 12 -4.38 1.69 9.33
CA TYR A 12 -5.23 2.76 8.85
C TYR A 12 -5.42 3.81 9.94
N THR A 13 -5.53 5.06 9.52
CA THR A 13 -5.94 6.15 10.40
C THR A 13 -6.73 7.19 9.61
N ARG A 14 -7.66 7.86 10.28
CA ARG A 14 -8.32 9.04 9.74
C ARG A 14 -7.34 10.21 9.81
N ILE A 15 -7.12 10.92 8.70
CA ILE A 15 -6.18 12.07 8.67
C ILE A 15 -6.90 13.42 8.69
N ASN A 16 -8.17 13.46 8.28
CA ASN A 16 -9.07 14.61 8.41
C ASN A 16 -10.53 14.13 8.28
N ASP A 17 -11.48 15.06 8.20
CA ASP A 17 -12.90 14.72 8.16
C ASP A 17 -13.32 13.82 7.00
N ARG A 18 -12.59 13.87 5.88
CA ARG A 18 -12.97 13.21 4.62
C ARG A 18 -12.02 12.08 4.21
N ASP A 19 -10.79 12.10 4.72
CA ASP A 19 -9.70 11.29 4.20
C ASP A 19 -9.13 10.31 5.24
N PHE A 20 -8.77 9.13 4.75
CA PHE A 20 -8.11 8.07 5.48
C PHE A 20 -6.77 7.73 4.85
N LEU A 21 -5.73 7.66 5.67
CA LEU A 21 -4.44 7.12 5.28
C LEU A 21 -4.41 5.62 5.60
N GLY A 22 -4.06 4.82 4.60
CA GLY A 22 -3.79 3.40 4.75
C GLY A 22 -2.34 3.08 4.39
N ILE A 23 -1.69 2.26 5.20
CA ILE A 23 -0.38 1.68 4.89
C ILE A 23 -0.54 0.17 4.88
N THR A 24 -0.18 -0.47 3.77
CA THR A 24 -0.19 -1.92 3.64
C THR A 24 1.18 -2.41 3.21
N VAL A 25 1.72 -3.38 3.93
CA VAL A 25 2.99 -4.05 3.62
C VAL A 25 2.67 -5.40 3.00
N TRP A 26 3.22 -5.67 1.84
CA TRP A 26 3.10 -6.95 1.13
C TRP A 26 4.47 -7.59 1.01
N GLN A 27 4.51 -8.92 0.95
CA GLN A 27 5.70 -9.62 0.52
C GLN A 27 6.01 -9.29 -0.96
N GLY A 28 7.29 -9.11 -1.27
CA GLY A 28 7.77 -8.95 -2.63
C GLY A 28 7.40 -10.15 -3.50
N LYS A 29 6.98 -9.88 -4.74
CA LYS A 29 6.60 -10.95 -5.68
C LYS A 29 7.82 -11.67 -6.27
N THR A 30 8.87 -10.91 -6.56
CA THR A 30 10.10 -11.40 -7.21
C THR A 30 11.11 -11.88 -6.17
N ASP A 31 11.24 -11.14 -5.07
CA ASP A 31 12.07 -11.49 -3.92
C ASP A 31 11.17 -11.62 -2.68
N PRO A 32 10.99 -12.84 -2.14
CA PRO A 32 10.18 -13.08 -0.94
C PRO A 32 10.73 -12.44 0.35
N THR A 33 12.00 -12.02 0.34
CA THR A 33 12.63 -11.32 1.47
C THR A 33 12.49 -9.80 1.38
N ALA A 34 12.03 -9.29 0.24
CA ALA A 34 11.69 -7.90 0.04
C ALA A 34 10.24 -7.61 0.43
N GLU A 35 9.94 -6.33 0.58
CA GLU A 35 8.65 -5.83 0.99
C GLU A 35 8.15 -4.78 -0.01
N ILE A 36 6.84 -4.78 -0.27
CA ILE A 36 6.17 -3.71 -1.00
C ILE A 36 5.32 -2.94 -0.01
N ILE A 37 5.69 -1.69 0.25
CA ILE A 37 4.96 -0.79 1.13
C ILE A 37 4.07 0.10 0.27
N VAL A 38 2.77 0.03 0.50
CA VAL A 38 1.76 0.83 -0.21
C VAL A 38 1.11 1.78 0.77
N ALA A 39 1.35 3.09 0.58
CA ALA A 39 0.61 4.15 1.25
C ALA A 39 -0.51 4.64 0.31
N GLN A 40 -1.72 4.75 0.82
CA GLN A 40 -2.88 5.24 0.08
C GLN A 40 -3.65 6.25 0.92
N VAL A 41 -4.02 7.37 0.30
CA VAL A 41 -5.04 8.25 0.84
C VAL A 41 -6.34 7.92 0.12
N ARG A 42 -7.35 7.56 0.90
CA ARG A 42 -8.70 7.26 0.39
C ARG A 42 -9.69 8.28 0.91
N ARG A 43 -10.56 8.73 0.04
CA ARG A 43 -11.68 9.62 0.35
C ARG A 43 -12.98 8.89 0.09
N ARG A 44 -13.96 9.08 0.97
CA ARG A 44 -15.32 8.63 0.71
C ARG A 44 -16.01 9.67 -0.18
N SER A 45 -16.50 9.25 -1.34
CA SER A 45 -17.23 10.04 -2.32
C SER A 45 -18.58 9.36 -2.54
N GLY A 46 -19.65 9.89 -1.93
CA GLY A 46 -20.93 9.20 -1.81
C GLY A 46 -20.79 7.87 -1.05
N ASP A 47 -21.12 6.76 -1.70
CA ASP A 47 -21.00 5.41 -1.14
C ASP A 47 -19.72 4.68 -1.55
N GLU A 48 -18.84 5.34 -2.31
CA GLU A 48 -17.60 4.74 -2.80
C GLU A 48 -16.37 5.29 -2.09
N TRP A 49 -15.33 4.46 -2.04
CA TRP A 49 -14.01 4.83 -1.53
C TRP A 49 -13.02 4.99 -2.67
N GLU A 50 -12.72 6.23 -3.02
CA GLU A 50 -11.78 6.59 -4.06
C GLU A 50 -10.35 6.66 -3.50
N THR A 51 -9.37 6.19 -4.26
CA THR A 51 -7.95 6.43 -3.92
C THR A 51 -7.55 7.76 -4.54
N ILE A 52 -7.39 8.79 -3.72
CA ILE A 52 -7.01 10.14 -4.17
C ILE A 52 -5.49 10.38 -4.14
N GLY A 53 -4.76 9.48 -3.49
CA GLY A 53 -3.31 9.49 -3.47
C GLY A 53 -2.77 8.08 -3.24
N ARG A 54 -1.69 7.74 -3.92
CA ARG A 54 -1.03 6.43 -3.78
C ARG A 54 0.48 6.59 -3.93
N LEU A 55 1.22 5.92 -3.05
CA LEU A 55 2.65 5.73 -3.16
C LEU A 55 2.93 4.25 -2.92
N ALA A 56 3.73 3.65 -3.80
CA ALA A 56 4.22 2.29 -3.61
C ALA A 56 5.76 2.32 -3.60
N LEU A 57 6.34 1.69 -2.59
CA LEU A 57 7.77 1.56 -2.41
C LEU A 57 8.12 0.07 -2.40
N TYR A 58 9.22 -0.26 -3.04
CA TYR A 58 9.89 -1.55 -2.89
C TYR A 58 11.02 -1.37 -1.90
N ARG A 59 11.06 -2.20 -0.86
CA ARG A 59 12.11 -2.21 0.15
C ARG A 59 12.82 -3.55 0.11
N THR A 60 14.12 -3.55 -0.14
CA THR A 60 14.96 -4.75 -0.08
C THR A 60 15.34 -5.08 1.37
N ARG A 61 15.74 -6.33 1.61
CA ARG A 61 16.16 -6.79 2.95
C ARG A 61 17.35 -6.00 3.52
N ASP A 62 18.23 -5.51 2.66
CA ASP A 62 19.40 -4.67 3.02
C ASP A 62 19.02 -3.21 3.35
N GLY A 63 17.74 -2.83 3.20
CA GLY A 63 17.23 -1.52 3.56
C GLY A 63 17.22 -0.48 2.43
N SER A 64 17.52 -0.87 1.19
CA SER A 64 17.35 0.05 0.04
C SER A 64 15.87 0.24 -0.31
N TYR A 65 15.51 1.45 -0.75
CA TYR A 65 14.14 1.82 -1.13
C TYR A 65 14.07 2.32 -2.57
N THR A 66 13.10 1.81 -3.33
CA THR A 66 12.82 2.27 -4.69
C THR A 66 11.34 2.58 -4.86
N LYS A 67 11.01 3.74 -5.42
CA LYS A 67 9.63 4.07 -5.78
C LYS A 67 9.17 3.19 -6.94
N LEU A 68 8.05 2.51 -6.77
CA LEU A 68 7.40 1.75 -7.84
C LEU A 68 6.57 2.69 -8.72
N PRO A 69 6.43 2.36 -10.02
CA PRO A 69 5.60 3.15 -10.93
C PRO A 69 4.15 3.17 -10.44
N ASP A 70 3.48 4.29 -10.71
CA ASP A 70 2.05 4.41 -10.46
C ASP A 70 1.30 3.44 -11.39
N ARG A 71 0.29 2.76 -10.85
CA ARG A 71 -0.58 1.90 -11.64
C ARG A 71 -1.60 2.81 -12.33
N ARG A 72 -1.54 2.86 -13.66
CA ARG A 72 -2.60 3.43 -14.50
C ARG A 72 -3.86 2.58 -14.40
#